data_AF-A0A1E2S1C4-F1
#
_entry.id   AF-A0A1E2S1C4-F1
#
_cell.length_a   1.000
_cell.length_b   1.000
_cell.length_c   1.000
_cell.angle_alpha   90.00
_cell.angle_beta   90.00
_cell.angle_gamma   90.00
#
_symmetry.space_group_name_H-M   'P 1'
#
loop_
_entity.id
_entity.type
_entity.pdbx_description
1 polymer ?
#
loop_
_entity_poly.entity_id
_entity_poly.type
_entity_poly.pdbx_seq_one_letter_code
_entity_poly.pdbx_strand_id
1 'polypeptide(L)'
;MPTPSDSVRRAEAAVEALSPSFRAWLGEEVQALVEACRAAETEDFSIESRQGIYLSAHTLKGQASTLGQPQIAKLAASLCRLLGHWRPSEDYRELAAEHVAAIDGVYRRNDPEIANRLAYALVQEMNRRTDALLDAPAESE
;
A
#
# COMPACT_ATOMS: atom_id res chain seq x y z
N MET A 1 44.81 5.61 -6.60
CA MET A 1 43.40 5.72 -7.02
C MET A 1 42.60 4.67 -6.26
N PRO A 2 41.39 4.98 -5.76
CA PRO A 2 40.55 3.97 -5.13
C PRO A 2 40.23 2.87 -6.12
N THR A 3 40.25 1.62 -5.65
CA THR A 3 39.95 0.45 -6.49
C THR A 3 38.45 0.34 -6.76
N PRO A 4 38.00 -0.37 -7.81
CA PRO A 4 36.57 -0.59 -8.06
C PRO A 4 35.81 -1.15 -6.84
N SER A 5 36.47 -1.95 -6.00
CA SER A 5 35.91 -2.46 -4.73
C SER A 5 35.73 -1.38 -3.66
N ASP A 6 36.60 -0.36 -3.62
CA ASP A 6 36.46 0.75 -2.66
C ASP A 6 35.30 1.68 -3.03
N SER A 7 35.03 1.86 -4.32
CA SER A 7 33.86 2.61 -4.79
C SER A 7 32.55 1.88 -4.50
N VAL A 8 32.47 0.57 -4.72
CA VAL A 8 31.26 -0.24 -4.44
C VAL A 8 30.96 -0.23 -2.94
N ARG A 9 31.96 -0.48 -2.09
CA ARG A 9 31.80 -0.47 -0.63
C ARG A 9 31.37 0.90 -0.08
N ARG A 10 31.85 2.00 -0.68
CA ARG A 10 31.41 3.36 -0.33
C ARG A 10 29.97 3.63 -0.75
N ALA A 11 29.55 3.12 -1.90
CA ALA A 11 28.16 3.24 -2.36
C ALA A 11 27.22 2.44 -1.44
N GLU A 12 27.58 1.20 -1.09
CA GLU A 12 26.83 0.36 -0.14
C GLU A 12 26.69 1.03 1.24
N ALA A 13 27.80 1.57 1.78
CA ALA A 13 27.76 2.27 3.07
C ALA A 13 26.90 3.55 3.03
N ALA A 14 26.87 4.27 1.90
CA ALA A 14 26.02 5.44 1.73
C ALA A 14 24.53 5.06 1.62
N VAL A 15 24.22 3.94 0.96
CA VAL A 15 22.85 3.40 0.90
C VAL A 15 22.39 2.95 2.29
N GLU A 16 23.24 2.24 3.03
CA GLU A 16 22.93 1.79 4.39
C GLU A 16 22.65 2.97 5.34
N ALA A 17 23.40 4.05 5.20
CA ALA A 17 23.18 5.28 5.98
C ALA A 17 21.84 5.97 5.66
N LEU A 18 21.23 5.71 4.50
CA LEU A 18 19.93 6.26 4.08
C LEU A 18 18.74 5.38 4.50
N SER A 19 18.97 4.12 4.90
CA SER A 19 17.93 3.17 5.28
C SER A 19 16.95 3.68 6.37
N PRO A 20 17.37 4.43 7.41
CA PRO A 20 16.45 5.01 8.38
C PRO A 20 15.50 6.04 7.75
N SER A 21 16.01 6.86 6.82
CA SER A 21 15.22 7.85 6.09
C SER A 21 14.18 7.17 5.18
N PHE A 22 14.54 6.03 4.58
CA PHE A 22 13.60 5.25 3.76
C PHE A 22 12.42 4.72 4.58
N ARG A 23 12.67 4.24 5.80
CA ARG A 23 11.59 3.80 6.68
C ARG A 23 10.69 4.95 7.11
N ALA A 24 11.27 6.12 7.40
CA ALA A 24 10.50 7.32 7.74
C ALA A 24 9.58 7.73 6.59
N TRP A 25 10.10 7.83 5.36
CA TRP A 25 9.31 8.16 4.18
C TRP A 25 8.17 7.18 3.94
N LEU A 26 8.45 5.87 4.01
CA LEU A 26 7.39 4.88 3.86
C LEU A 26 6.30 5.03 4.93
N GLY A 27 6.69 5.37 6.16
CA GLY A 27 5.74 5.65 7.24
C GLY A 27 4.87 6.87 6.97
N GLU A 28 5.45 7.94 6.42
CA GLU A 28 4.72 9.14 6.00
C GLU A 28 3.70 8.81 4.91
N GLU A 29 4.06 7.98 3.92
CA GLU A 29 3.14 7.55 2.87
C GLU A 29 1.99 6.66 3.40
N VAL A 30 2.30 5.74 4.32
CA VAL A 30 1.27 4.92 4.97
C VAL A 30 0.32 5.79 5.78
N GLN A 31 0.84 6.78 6.52
CA GLN A 31 0.03 7.72 7.27
C GLN A 31 -0.86 8.57 6.35
N ALA A 32 -0.32 9.10 5.26
CA ALA A 32 -1.08 9.86 4.27
C ALA A 32 -2.22 9.05 3.65
N LEU A 33 -1.99 7.74 3.41
CA LEU A 33 -3.04 6.83 2.95
C LEU A 33 -4.15 6.63 4.00
N VAL A 34 -3.78 6.43 5.27
CA VAL A 34 -4.74 6.29 6.38
C VAL A 34 -5.58 7.55 6.55
N GLU A 35 -4.95 8.73 6.47
CA GLU A 35 -5.65 10.02 6.59
C GLU A 35 -6.62 10.25 5.42
N ALA A 36 -6.19 9.93 4.18
CA ALA A 36 -7.07 10.00 3.01
C ALA A 36 -8.28 9.07 3.13
N CYS A 37 -8.09 7.86 3.67
CA CYS A 37 -9.19 6.91 3.89
C CYS A 37 -10.19 7.43 4.93
N ARG A 38 -9.71 7.96 6.06
CA ARG A 38 -10.57 8.57 7.09
C ARG A 38 -11.38 9.74 6.54
N ALA A 39 -10.77 10.58 5.71
CA ALA A 39 -11.49 11.67 5.06
C ALA A 39 -12.59 11.12 4.13
N ALA A 40 -12.29 10.09 3.34
CA ALA A 40 -13.27 9.46 2.46
C ALA A 40 -14.45 8.81 3.22
N GLU A 41 -14.20 8.20 4.38
CA GLU A 41 -15.26 7.66 5.25
C GLU A 41 -16.24 8.77 5.69
N THR A 42 -15.74 9.98 5.98
CA THR A 42 -16.61 11.13 6.33
C THR A 42 -17.35 11.74 5.15
N GLU A 43 -16.86 11.51 3.93
CA GLU A 43 -17.42 12.03 2.67
C GLU A 43 -18.16 10.97 1.85
N ASP A 44 -18.47 9.82 2.45
CA ASP A 44 -19.19 8.71 1.83
C ASP A 44 -18.53 8.21 0.52
N PHE A 45 -17.20 8.27 0.46
CA PHE A 45 -16.38 7.95 -0.71
C PHE A 45 -16.80 8.74 -1.97
N SER A 46 -16.93 10.06 -1.79
CA SER A 46 -17.03 11.04 -2.89
C SER A 46 -15.97 10.80 -3.98
N ILE A 47 -16.21 11.30 -5.21
CA ILE A 47 -15.24 11.17 -6.31
C ILE A 47 -13.88 11.75 -5.91
N GLU A 48 -13.90 12.93 -5.26
CA GLU A 48 -12.69 13.64 -4.84
C GLU A 48 -11.94 12.89 -3.74
N SER A 49 -12.62 12.44 -2.68
CA SER A 49 -11.97 11.69 -1.60
C SER A 49 -11.41 10.34 -2.09
N ARG A 50 -12.11 9.64 -2.99
CA ARG A 50 -11.59 8.42 -3.64
C ARG A 50 -10.35 8.68 -4.49
N GLN A 51 -10.31 9.81 -5.20
CA GLN A 51 -9.12 10.21 -5.93
C GLN A 51 -7.95 10.47 -4.97
N GLY A 52 -8.22 11.06 -3.80
CA GLY A 52 -7.24 11.21 -2.72
C GLY A 52 -6.64 9.87 -2.28
N ILE A 53 -7.48 8.87 -1.98
CA ILE A 53 -7.01 7.52 -1.63
C ILE A 53 -6.19 6.91 -2.78
N TYR A 54 -6.68 7.01 -4.02
CA TYR A 54 -6.00 6.44 -5.18
C TYR A 54 -4.60 7.00 -5.38
N LEU A 55 -4.43 8.32 -5.24
CA LEU A 55 -3.14 8.99 -5.37
C LEU A 55 -2.18 8.57 -4.25
N SER A 56 -2.63 8.55 -2.99
CA SER A 56 -1.80 8.08 -1.86
C SER A 56 -1.39 6.61 -2.04
N ALA A 57 -2.33 5.74 -2.44
CA ALA A 57 -2.03 4.33 -2.71
C ALA A 57 -1.06 4.17 -3.90
N HIS A 58 -1.19 4.98 -4.94
CA HIS A 58 -0.31 4.94 -6.11
C HIS A 58 1.12 5.35 -5.76
N THR A 59 1.29 6.41 -4.96
CA THR A 59 2.59 6.86 -4.45
C THR A 59 3.22 5.79 -3.56
N LEU A 60 2.45 5.27 -2.60
CA LEU A 60 2.91 4.20 -1.70
C LEU A 60 3.35 2.95 -2.47
N LYS A 61 2.60 2.54 -3.50
CA LYS A 61 2.98 1.42 -4.38
C LYS A 61 4.36 1.63 -5.00
N GLY A 62 4.62 2.81 -5.55
CA GLY A 62 5.90 3.15 -6.18
C GLY A 62 7.05 3.19 -5.18
N GLN A 63 6.84 3.85 -4.03
CA GLN A 63 7.85 3.96 -2.98
C GLN A 63 8.14 2.60 -2.34
N ALA A 64 7.13 1.84 -1.93
CA ALA A 64 7.31 0.53 -1.32
C ALA A 64 8.07 -0.45 -2.23
N SER A 65 7.83 -0.40 -3.55
CA SER A 65 8.60 -1.20 -4.52
C SER A 65 10.07 -0.82 -4.55
N THR A 66 10.36 0.48 -4.50
CA THR A 66 11.73 1.02 -4.52
C THR A 66 12.48 0.74 -3.22
N LEU A 67 11.77 0.74 -2.10
CA LEU A 67 12.33 0.60 -0.75
C LEU A 67 12.38 -0.86 -0.25
N GLY A 68 12.17 -1.85 -1.12
CA GLY A 68 12.28 -3.26 -0.76
C GLY A 68 11.12 -3.78 0.11
N GLN A 69 9.92 -3.20 -0.02
CA GLN A 69 8.71 -3.57 0.71
C GLN A 69 7.65 -4.15 -0.24
N PRO A 70 7.91 -5.30 -0.89
CA PRO A 70 7.10 -5.80 -2.01
C PRO A 70 5.67 -6.18 -1.61
N GLN A 71 5.42 -6.56 -0.36
CA GLN A 71 4.07 -6.93 0.07
C GLN A 71 3.17 -5.70 0.26
N ILE A 72 3.71 -4.62 0.83
CA ILE A 72 3.01 -3.32 0.91
C ILE A 72 2.71 -2.80 -0.49
N ALA A 73 3.68 -2.91 -1.41
CA ALA A 73 3.47 -2.53 -2.81
C ALA A 73 2.33 -3.32 -3.49
N LYS A 74 2.23 -4.64 -3.22
CA LYS A 74 1.15 -5.49 -3.74
C LYS A 74 -0.22 -5.14 -3.16
N LEU A 75 -0.31 -4.88 -1.86
CA LEU A 75 -1.55 -4.43 -1.23
C LEU A 75 -2.01 -3.08 -1.80
N ALA A 76 -1.09 -2.12 -1.92
CA ALA A 76 -1.37 -0.81 -2.52
C ALA A 76 -1.79 -0.93 -4.00
N ALA A 77 -1.17 -1.84 -4.76
CA ALA A 77 -1.57 -2.12 -6.13
C ALA A 77 -2.99 -2.73 -6.23
N SER A 78 -3.35 -3.64 -5.33
CA SER A 78 -4.72 -4.19 -5.23
C SER A 78 -5.74 -3.09 -4.92
N LEU A 79 -5.42 -2.20 -3.98
CA LEU A 79 -6.27 -1.04 -3.65
C LEU A 79 -6.44 -0.11 -4.86
N CYS A 80 -5.37 0.21 -5.60
CA CYS A 80 -5.47 1.00 -6.83
C CYS A 80 -6.40 0.33 -7.86
N ARG A 81 -6.35 -1.01 -8.01
CA ARG A 81 -7.24 -1.74 -8.92
C ARG A 81 -8.71 -1.61 -8.50
N LEU A 82 -9.01 -1.78 -7.21
CA LEU A 82 -10.35 -1.64 -6.65
C LEU A 82 -10.91 -0.25 -6.91
N LEU A 83 -10.14 0.79 -6.57
CA LEU A 83 -10.53 2.20 -6.75
C LEU A 83 -10.69 2.58 -8.23
N GLY A 84 -9.89 1.99 -9.12
CA GLY A 84 -9.98 2.21 -10.57
C GLY A 84 -11.23 1.62 -11.23
N HIS A 85 -11.86 0.62 -10.59
CA HIS A 85 -13.09 -0.04 -11.06
C HIS A 85 -14.26 0.20 -10.11
N TRP A 86 -14.24 1.34 -9.43
CA TRP A 86 -15.19 1.66 -8.36
C TRP A 86 -16.65 1.55 -8.82
N ARG A 87 -17.46 0.85 -8.03
CA ARG A 87 -18.92 0.87 -8.11
C ARG A 87 -19.47 1.31 -6.75
N PRO A 88 -20.39 2.30 -6.70
CA PRO A 88 -20.89 2.82 -5.42
C PRO A 88 -21.73 1.75 -4.72
N SER A 89 -21.12 1.05 -3.78
CA SER A 89 -21.72 -0.01 -2.97
C SER A 89 -20.96 -0.12 -1.65
N GLU A 90 -21.61 -0.69 -0.63
CA GLU A 90 -20.99 -0.86 0.68
C GLU A 90 -19.78 -1.79 0.62
N ASP A 91 -19.86 -2.89 -0.14
CA ASP A 91 -18.76 -3.85 -0.33
C ASP A 91 -17.48 -3.18 -0.85
N TYR A 92 -17.59 -2.21 -1.76
CA TYR A 92 -16.44 -1.45 -2.26
C TYR A 92 -15.83 -0.53 -1.21
N ARG A 93 -16.66 0.08 -0.36
CA ARG A 93 -16.23 0.97 0.74
C ARG A 93 -15.52 0.17 1.83
N GLU A 94 -16.14 -0.91 2.27
CA GLU A 94 -15.57 -1.82 3.26
C GLU A 94 -14.24 -2.38 2.77
N LEU A 95 -14.20 -2.92 1.54
CA LEU A 95 -12.98 -3.51 1.02
C LEU A 95 -11.86 -2.48 0.84
N ALA A 96 -12.17 -1.23 0.48
CA ALA A 96 -11.17 -0.16 0.42
C ALA A 96 -10.59 0.17 1.81
N ALA A 97 -11.44 0.29 2.83
CA ALA A 97 -11.00 0.54 4.20
C ALA A 97 -10.16 -0.63 4.76
N GLU A 98 -10.55 -1.87 4.48
CA GLU A 98 -9.81 -3.06 4.87
C GLU A 98 -8.42 -3.15 4.21
N HIS A 99 -8.28 -2.73 2.95
CA HIS A 99 -6.96 -2.65 2.31
C HIS A 99 -6.05 -1.67 3.04
N VAL A 100 -6.56 -0.50 3.41
CA VAL A 100 -5.80 0.52 4.14
C VAL A 100 -5.41 0.00 5.52
N ALA A 101 -6.34 -0.66 6.23
CA ALA A 101 -6.07 -1.30 7.51
C ALA A 101 -5.03 -2.44 7.40
N ALA A 102 -5.07 -3.24 6.32
CA ALA A 102 -4.10 -4.29 6.05
C ALA A 102 -2.69 -3.71 5.81
N ILE A 103 -2.58 -2.65 5.03
CA ILE A 103 -1.31 -1.95 4.75
C ILE A 103 -0.69 -1.41 6.05
N ASP A 104 -1.47 -0.65 6.81
CA ASP A 104 -1.02 -0.06 8.06
C ASP A 104 -0.71 -1.14 9.12
N GLY A 105 -1.52 -2.20 9.16
CA GLY A 105 -1.31 -3.36 10.01
C GLY A 105 0.00 -4.11 9.72
N VAL A 106 0.37 -4.26 8.43
CA VAL A 106 1.65 -4.85 8.01
C VAL A 106 2.81 -3.92 8.36
N TYR A 107 2.69 -2.62 8.07
CA TYR A 107 3.75 -1.65 8.31
C TYR A 107 4.11 -1.53 9.80
N ARG A 108 3.12 -1.57 10.70
CA ARG A 108 3.33 -1.43 12.15
C ARG A 108 3.92 -2.68 12.84
N ARG A 109 4.14 -3.79 12.13
CA ARG A 109 4.75 -4.98 12.73
C ARG A 109 6.26 -4.83 12.88
N ASN A 110 6.74 -4.99 14.11
CA ASN A 110 8.17 -4.94 14.43
C ASN A 110 8.88 -6.29 14.23
N ASP A 111 8.15 -7.40 14.28
CA ASP A 111 8.70 -8.74 14.06
C ASP A 111 8.67 -9.07 12.56
N PRO A 112 9.84 -9.25 11.89
CA PRO A 112 9.88 -9.49 10.45
C PRO A 112 9.28 -10.83 10.02
N GLU A 113 9.37 -11.88 10.83
CA GLU A 113 8.84 -13.21 10.48
C GLU A 113 7.31 -13.20 10.53
N ILE A 114 6.75 -12.62 11.59
CA ILE A 114 5.31 -12.43 11.74
C ILE A 114 4.81 -11.48 10.66
N ALA A 115 5.49 -10.36 10.40
CA ALA A 115 5.13 -9.40 9.36
C ALA A 115 5.07 -10.06 7.98
N ASN A 116 6.08 -10.86 7.61
CA ASN A 116 6.14 -11.52 6.33
C ASN A 116 5.00 -12.55 6.14
N ARG A 117 4.73 -13.39 7.15
CA ARG A 117 3.62 -14.35 7.10
C ARG A 117 2.27 -13.65 6.98
N LEU A 118 2.05 -12.64 7.82
CA LEU A 118 0.82 -11.85 7.82
C LEU A 118 0.62 -11.16 6.47
N ALA A 119 1.66 -10.50 5.96
CA ALA A 119 1.59 -9.78 4.69
C ALA A 119 1.30 -10.72 3.51
N TYR A 120 1.89 -11.92 3.49
CA TYR A 120 1.61 -12.91 2.46
C TYR A 120 0.15 -13.40 2.49
N ALA A 121 -0.38 -13.67 3.69
CA ALA A 121 -1.78 -14.07 3.85
C ALA A 121 -2.74 -12.94 3.43
N LEU A 122 -2.47 -11.70 3.87
CA LEU A 122 -3.29 -10.54 3.53
C LEU A 122 -3.26 -10.24 2.03
N VAL A 123 -2.09 -10.31 1.38
CA VAL A 123 -1.99 -10.10 -0.08
C VAL A 123 -2.86 -11.10 -0.84
N GLN A 124 -2.85 -12.37 -0.46
CA GLN A 124 -3.70 -13.37 -1.13
C GLN A 124 -5.17 -13.10 -0.90
N GLU A 125 -5.57 -12.87 0.35
CA GLU A 125 -6.97 -12.68 0.71
C GLU A 125 -7.56 -11.40 0.11
N MET A 126 -6.82 -10.29 0.18
CA MET A 126 -7.28 -9.01 -0.39
C MET A 126 -7.38 -9.05 -1.91
N ASN A 127 -6.42 -9.69 -2.61
CA ASN A 127 -6.54 -9.88 -4.06
C ASN A 127 -7.74 -10.77 -4.39
N ARG A 128 -7.93 -11.90 -3.68
CA ARG A 128 -9.06 -12.81 -3.91
C ARG A 128 -10.40 -12.10 -3.75
N ARG A 129 -10.57 -11.30 -2.69
CA ARG A 129 -11.79 -10.51 -2.45
C ARG A 129 -11.98 -9.42 -3.50
N THR A 130 -10.89 -8.77 -3.90
CA THR A 130 -10.92 -7.76 -4.97
C THR A 130 -11.35 -8.40 -6.29
N ASP A 131 -10.72 -9.49 -6.70
CA ASP A 131 -11.07 -10.21 -7.93
C ASP A 131 -12.54 -10.64 -7.91
N ALA A 132 -13.01 -11.25 -6.80
CA ALA A 132 -14.39 -11.66 -6.66
C ALA A 132 -15.38 -10.49 -6.76
N LEU A 133 -15.07 -9.34 -6.16
CA LEU A 133 -15.92 -8.15 -6.21
C LEU A 133 -15.93 -7.50 -7.60
N LEU A 134 -14.80 -7.49 -8.31
CA LEU A 134 -14.69 -6.94 -9.66
C LEU A 134 -15.39 -7.81 -10.71
N ASP A 135 -15.32 -9.14 -10.54
CA ASP A 135 -15.97 -10.12 -11.42
C ASP A 135 -17.48 -10.25 -11.17
N ALA A 136 -17.97 -9.80 -10.00
CA ALA A 136 -19.40 -9.77 -9.72
C ALA A 136 -20.12 -8.91 -10.76
N PRO A 137 -21.27 -9.38 -11.30
CA PRO A 137 -22.08 -8.56 -12.19
C PRO A 137 -22.48 -7.28 -11.45
N ALA A 138 -22.52 -6.15 -12.15
CA ALA A 138 -23.13 -4.96 -11.59
C ALA A 138 -24.58 -5.32 -11.24
N GLU A 139 -24.97 -5.14 -9.98
CA GLU A 139 -26.35 -5.37 -9.58
C GLU A 139 -27.24 -4.55 -10.52
N SER A 140 -28.14 -5.25 -11.22
CA SER A 140 -29.06 -4.61 -12.13
C SER A 140 -30.12 -3.93 -11.29
N GLU A 141 -30.03 -2.60 -11.19
CA GLU A 141 -31.10 -1.74 -10.67
C GLU A 141 -32.34 -1.77 -11.56
#